data_AF-A0AAV4HBW0-F1
#
_entry.id   AF-A0AAV4HBW0-F1
#
_cell.length_a   1.000
_cell.length_b   1.000
_cell.length_c   1.000
_cell.angle_alpha   90.00
_cell.angle_beta   90.00
_cell.angle_gamma   90.00
#
_symmetry.space_group_name_H-M   'P 1'
#
loop_
_entity.id
_entity.type
_entity.pdbx_description
1 polymer ?
#
loop_
_entity_poly.entity_id
_entity_poly.type
_entity_poly.pdbx_seq_one_letter_code
_entity_poly.pdbx_strand_id
1 'polypeptide(L)'
;MSAAFDTINRSQILDILKAIIKEDELRIVRFLLSNTEINTKINGSSKAMPFMSNVGTPQGDSRSPVLFTIYLENALREIRTTLPEPNSSYGREIPSEIAYADDIDLIGHDYANIAKIQETLEKYQLKVNTDKTEFTLLSKNEEDWKKVKKVGSLIDDNEDIERRKQLSSTALSRLNNLWLKDNKIKTATKIHLYKSLVKSILLYNCSTWALTHTEEEKLNAFHRKQLKKILNIKFPVKITNKSLYKNCQEKPLSLQILESRWKLFGHILRRHRDIPANKQLVHIFHSMWQKPQGKTKNNTSNSPQQRPRTD
;
A
#
# COMPACT_ATOMS: atom_id res chain seq x y z
N MET A 1 14.26 5.29 -3.79
CA MET A 1 15.62 5.55 -4.38
C MET A 1 15.78 7.03 -4.75
N SER A 2 16.99 7.51 -5.04
CA SER A 2 17.22 8.87 -5.56
C SER A 2 17.27 8.88 -7.09
N ALA A 3 16.37 9.62 -7.74
CA ALA A 3 16.33 9.79 -9.20
C ALA A 3 16.39 8.46 -9.99
N ALA A 4 15.54 7.49 -9.60
CA ALA A 4 15.68 6.08 -9.98
C ALA A 4 15.69 5.82 -11.50
N PHE A 5 14.93 6.58 -12.29
CA PHE A 5 14.92 6.46 -13.75
C PHE A 5 16.16 7.06 -14.41
N ASP A 6 16.78 8.04 -13.77
CA ASP A 6 17.90 8.82 -14.33
C ASP A 6 19.26 8.15 -14.07
N THR A 7 19.31 7.18 -13.14
CA THR A 7 20.54 6.50 -12.72
C THR A 7 20.77 5.13 -13.35
N ILE A 8 19.84 4.63 -14.17
CA ILE A 8 19.95 3.30 -14.79
C ILE A 8 21.18 3.22 -15.70
N ASN A 9 22.03 2.22 -15.49
CA ASN A 9 23.15 1.96 -16.38
C ASN A 9 22.67 1.29 -17.68
N ARG A 10 22.81 1.99 -18.81
CA ARG A 10 22.35 1.51 -20.13
C ARG A 10 23.11 0.29 -20.65
N SER A 11 24.39 0.10 -20.31
CA SER A 11 25.10 -1.10 -20.75
C SER A 11 24.61 -2.32 -19.96
N GLN A 12 24.51 -2.19 -18.64
CA GLN A 12 24.04 -3.26 -17.76
C GLN A 12 22.60 -3.68 -18.09
N ILE A 13 21.68 -2.75 -18.34
CA ILE A 13 20.30 -3.13 -18.70
C ILE A 13 20.25 -3.87 -20.05
N LEU A 14 21.07 -3.49 -21.03
CA LEU A 14 21.18 -4.23 -22.28
C LEU A 14 21.76 -5.63 -22.06
N ASP A 15 22.72 -5.78 -21.14
CA ASP A 15 23.27 -7.09 -20.78
C ASP A 15 22.24 -7.98 -20.07
N ILE A 16 21.44 -7.41 -19.17
CA ILE A 16 20.32 -8.13 -18.51
C ILE A 16 19.29 -8.57 -19.56
N LEU A 17 18.96 -7.71 -20.52
CA LEU A 17 17.97 -8.00 -21.56
C LEU A 17 18.39 -9.14 -22.50
N LYS A 18 19.70 -9.37 -22.73
CA LYS A 18 20.19 -10.49 -23.55
C LYS A 18 19.66 -11.85 -23.10
N ALA A 19 19.39 -12.02 -21.81
CA ALA A 19 18.86 -13.25 -21.24
C ALA A 19 17.33 -13.39 -21.35
N ILE A 20 16.63 -12.33 -21.76
CA ILE A 20 15.16 -12.23 -21.68
C ILE A 20 14.53 -12.12 -23.08
N ILE A 21 15.15 -11.36 -23.98
CA ILE A 21 14.59 -11.02 -25.30
C ILE A 21 15.50 -11.50 -26.44
N LYS A 22 14.96 -11.52 -27.67
CA LYS A 22 15.71 -11.93 -28.86
C LYS A 22 16.69 -10.83 -29.29
N GLU A 23 17.70 -11.22 -30.07
CA GLU A 23 18.75 -10.30 -30.55
C GLU A 23 18.17 -9.12 -31.37
N ASP A 24 17.16 -9.35 -32.21
CA ASP A 24 16.54 -8.28 -33.00
C ASP A 24 15.78 -7.28 -32.11
N GLU A 25 15.08 -7.76 -31.08
CA GLU A 25 14.40 -6.92 -30.09
C GLU A 25 15.43 -6.12 -29.28
N LEU A 26 16.54 -6.74 -28.90
CA LEU A 26 17.64 -6.09 -28.19
C LEU A 26 18.27 -4.98 -29.03
N ARG A 27 18.46 -5.19 -30.34
CA ARG A 27 18.95 -4.16 -31.27
C ARG A 27 18.01 -2.96 -31.33
N ILE A 28 16.70 -3.19 -31.36
CA ILE A 28 15.69 -2.12 -31.34
C ILE A 28 15.77 -1.35 -30.02
N VAL A 29 15.82 -2.04 -28.88
CA VAL A 29 15.95 -1.39 -27.57
C VAL A 29 17.23 -0.57 -27.49
N ARG A 30 18.35 -1.12 -27.97
CA ARG A 30 19.65 -0.43 -28.03
C ARG A 30 19.59 0.81 -28.91
N PHE A 31 19.01 0.72 -30.10
CA PHE A 31 18.84 1.87 -30.99
C PHE A 31 18.02 2.97 -30.31
N LEU A 32 16.91 2.60 -29.67
CA LEU A 32 16.02 3.54 -29.02
C LEU A 32 16.57 4.14 -27.72
N LEU A 33 17.56 3.51 -27.10
CA LEU A 33 18.32 4.06 -25.96
C LEU A 33 19.62 4.76 -26.42
N SER A 34 20.00 4.64 -27.69
CA SER A 34 21.17 5.33 -28.24
C SER A 34 20.82 6.75 -28.63
N ASN A 35 21.83 7.62 -28.69
CA ASN A 35 21.70 9.00 -29.15
C ASN A 35 20.57 9.79 -28.46
N THR A 36 20.28 9.50 -27.18
CA THR A 36 19.26 10.22 -26.42
C THR A 36 19.76 11.62 -26.09
N GLU A 37 19.21 12.61 -26.78
CA GLU A 37 19.44 14.02 -26.53
C GLU A 37 18.35 14.59 -25.61
N ILE A 38 18.75 15.21 -24.50
CA ILE A 38 17.83 15.84 -23.56
C ILE A 38 17.84 17.34 -23.81
N ASN A 39 16.65 17.91 -24.00
CA ASN A 39 16.47 19.34 -24.19
C ASN A 39 15.53 19.88 -23.11
N THR A 40 15.97 20.90 -22.37
CA THR A 40 15.20 21.46 -21.25
C THR A 40 14.63 22.83 -21.63
N LYS A 41 13.33 23.00 -21.37
CA LYS A 41 12.61 24.25 -21.64
C LYS A 41 12.37 24.98 -20.33
N ILE A 42 13.00 26.13 -20.15
CA ILE A 42 12.83 26.97 -18.96
C ILE A 42 11.94 28.16 -19.34
N ASN A 43 10.83 28.37 -18.61
CA ASN A 43 9.91 29.49 -18.80
C ASN A 43 9.43 29.68 -20.25
N GLY A 44 9.05 28.60 -20.93
CA GLY A 44 8.51 28.69 -22.29
C GLY A 44 9.57 28.93 -23.38
N SER A 45 10.84 29.12 -23.01
CA SER A 45 11.95 29.35 -23.93
C SER A 45 12.87 28.12 -23.98
N SER A 46 13.11 27.57 -25.17
CA SER A 46 14.08 26.48 -25.39
C SER A 46 15.51 27.06 -25.37
N LYS A 47 15.94 27.57 -24.22
CA LYS A 47 17.22 28.29 -24.05
C LYS A 47 18.35 27.42 -23.49
N ALA A 48 18.10 26.17 -23.11
CA ALA A 48 19.17 25.27 -22.73
C ALA A 48 19.78 24.62 -23.97
N MET A 49 21.11 24.56 -24.03
CA MET A 49 21.78 23.76 -25.05
C MET A 49 21.43 22.28 -24.82
N PRO A 50 21.01 21.55 -25.85
CA PRO A 50 20.79 20.12 -25.74
C PRO A 50 22.06 19.40 -25.26
N PHE A 51 21.89 18.35 -24.48
CA PHE A 51 23.02 17.51 -24.07
C PHE A 51 22.70 16.02 -24.26
N MET A 52 23.73 15.26 -24.57
CA MET A 52 23.62 13.81 -24.71
C MET A 52 23.55 13.17 -23.33
N SER A 53 22.53 12.34 -23.12
CA SER A 53 22.47 11.49 -21.94
C SER A 53 22.84 10.07 -22.31
N ASN A 54 23.80 9.51 -21.59
CA ASN A 54 24.25 8.12 -21.72
C ASN A 54 23.78 7.22 -20.56
N VAL A 55 23.04 7.79 -19.60
CA VAL A 55 22.56 7.12 -18.39
C VAL A 55 21.05 7.35 -18.27
N GLY A 56 20.38 6.46 -17.55
CA GLY A 56 18.97 6.56 -17.30
C GLY A 56 18.11 6.20 -18.50
N THR A 57 16.82 6.19 -18.26
CA THR A 57 15.77 6.01 -19.26
C THR A 57 14.97 7.31 -19.38
N PRO A 58 14.53 7.72 -20.59
CA PRO A 58 13.83 8.98 -20.75
C PRO A 58 12.52 9.02 -19.95
N GLN A 59 12.35 10.03 -19.09
CA GLN A 59 11.09 10.22 -18.37
C GLN A 59 9.96 10.59 -19.34
N GLY A 60 8.82 9.91 -19.22
CA GLY A 60 7.68 10.08 -20.14
C GLY A 60 7.68 9.13 -21.34
N ASP A 61 8.75 8.36 -21.56
CA ASP A 61 8.72 7.21 -22.48
C ASP A 61 7.94 6.05 -21.83
N SER A 62 6.98 5.51 -22.57
CA SER A 62 6.17 4.35 -22.19
C SER A 62 6.97 3.10 -21.79
N ARG A 63 8.22 2.97 -22.26
CA ARG A 63 9.06 1.79 -22.02
C ARG A 63 9.91 1.93 -20.75
N SER A 64 10.22 3.15 -20.34
CA SER A 64 11.06 3.44 -19.17
C SER A 64 10.58 2.73 -17.90
N PRO A 65 9.27 2.70 -17.57
CA PRO A 65 8.76 1.92 -16.42
C PRO A 65 9.07 0.43 -16.48
N VAL A 66 8.95 -0.18 -17.67
CA VAL A 66 9.20 -1.61 -17.88
C VAL A 66 10.69 -1.90 -17.77
N LEU A 67 11.52 -1.09 -18.42
CA LEU A 67 12.98 -1.19 -18.37
C LEU A 67 13.49 -1.05 -16.93
N PHE A 68 13.00 -0.05 -16.20
CA PHE A 68 13.34 0.14 -14.80
C PHE A 68 12.93 -1.06 -13.94
N THR A 69 11.73 -1.62 -14.17
CA THR A 69 11.25 -2.79 -13.43
C THR A 69 12.15 -4.01 -13.65
N ILE A 70 12.56 -4.27 -14.90
CA ILE A 70 13.49 -5.37 -15.23
C ILE A 70 14.85 -5.16 -14.55
N TYR A 71 15.37 -3.94 -14.63
CA TYR A 71 16.65 -3.57 -14.05
C TYR A 71 16.65 -3.73 -12.53
N LEU A 72 15.61 -3.21 -11.88
CA LEU A 72 15.42 -3.30 -10.45
C LEU A 72 15.24 -4.75 -9.98
N GLU A 73 14.43 -5.56 -10.68
CA GLU A 73 14.24 -6.97 -10.36
C GLU A 73 15.56 -7.75 -10.41
N ASN A 74 16.49 -7.42 -11.31
CA ASN A 74 17.80 -8.04 -11.32
C ASN A 74 18.62 -7.71 -10.06
N ALA A 75 18.58 -6.47 -9.59
CA ALA A 75 19.22 -6.06 -8.33
C ALA A 75 18.55 -6.74 -7.12
N LEU A 76 17.22 -6.80 -7.10
CA LEU A 76 16.44 -7.44 -6.04
C LEU A 76 16.71 -8.95 -5.97
N ARG A 77 16.93 -9.63 -7.10
CA ARG A 77 17.35 -11.05 -7.10
C ARG A 77 18.65 -11.27 -6.34
N GLU A 78 19.65 -10.41 -6.53
CA GLU A 78 20.90 -10.49 -5.77
C GLU A 78 20.65 -10.22 -4.28
N ILE A 79 19.85 -9.21 -3.94
CA ILE A 79 19.48 -8.90 -2.54
C ILE A 79 18.79 -10.09 -1.86
N ARG A 80 17.87 -10.77 -2.54
CA ARG A 80 17.17 -11.96 -2.01
C ARG A 80 18.12 -13.11 -1.68
N THR A 81 19.27 -13.23 -2.35
CA THR A 81 20.30 -14.23 -1.97
C THR A 81 21.02 -13.88 -0.67
N THR A 82 20.99 -12.61 -0.28
CA THR A 82 21.68 -12.10 0.91
C THR A 82 20.78 -11.94 2.12
N LEU A 83 19.46 -11.82 1.92
CA LEU A 83 18.46 -11.69 2.97
C LEU A 83 17.83 -13.05 3.28
N PRO A 84 18.12 -13.66 4.44
CA PRO A 84 17.33 -14.81 4.88
C PRO A 84 15.88 -14.35 5.10
N GLU A 85 14.93 -15.17 4.66
CA GLU A 85 13.52 -14.85 4.88
C GLU A 85 13.22 -14.82 6.39
N PRO A 86 12.66 -13.72 6.91
CA PRO A 86 12.40 -13.62 8.33
C PRO A 86 11.36 -14.65 8.76
N ASN A 87 11.73 -15.48 9.74
CA ASN A 87 10.79 -16.37 10.43
C ASN A 87 9.72 -15.55 11.17
N SER A 88 8.44 -15.76 10.86
CA SER A 88 7.36 -15.21 11.68
C SER A 88 7.10 -16.05 12.92
N SER A 89 6.54 -15.42 13.96
CA SER A 89 6.01 -16.11 15.15
C SER A 89 4.83 -17.05 14.84
N TYR A 90 4.32 -17.05 13.60
CA TYR A 90 3.32 -17.99 13.09
C TYR A 90 3.94 -19.17 12.33
N GLY A 91 5.27 -19.30 12.37
CA GLY A 91 6.02 -20.45 11.86
C GLY A 91 6.33 -20.41 10.36
N ARG A 92 6.34 -19.24 9.70
CA ARG A 92 6.60 -19.14 8.24
C ARG A 92 7.27 -17.84 7.78
N GLU A 93 7.87 -17.95 6.59
CA GLU A 93 8.45 -16.94 5.70
C GLU A 93 7.48 -15.76 5.46
N ILE A 94 7.77 -14.60 6.06
CA ILE A 94 7.22 -13.32 5.60
C ILE A 94 8.07 -12.89 4.40
N PRO A 95 7.49 -12.25 3.36
CA PRO A 95 8.31 -11.68 2.30
C PRO A 95 9.38 -10.78 2.90
N SER A 96 10.64 -11.09 2.65
CA SER A 96 11.77 -10.23 3.06
C SER A 96 11.78 -8.91 2.30
N GLU A 97 10.98 -8.80 1.24
CA GLU A 97 10.93 -7.67 0.32
C GLU A 97 9.49 -7.41 -0.14
N ILE A 98 9.09 -6.14 -0.12
CA ILE A 98 7.87 -5.63 -0.74
C ILE A 98 8.28 -4.44 -1.61
N ALA A 99 8.08 -4.56 -2.93
CA ALA A 99 8.45 -3.52 -3.87
C ALA A 99 7.22 -2.96 -4.60
N TYR A 100 7.12 -1.63 -4.66
CA TYR A 100 6.17 -0.90 -5.49
C TYR A 100 6.89 0.22 -6.24
N ALA A 101 7.14 0.01 -7.53
CA ALA A 101 7.99 0.89 -8.32
C ALA A 101 9.36 1.11 -7.65
N ASP A 102 9.70 2.35 -7.26
CA ASP A 102 10.95 2.69 -6.59
C ASP A 102 10.91 2.68 -5.05
N ASP A 103 9.71 2.49 -4.49
CA ASP A 103 9.49 2.29 -3.05
C ASP A 103 9.67 0.80 -2.72
N ILE A 104 10.74 0.49 -2.00
CA ILE A 104 11.09 -0.89 -1.61
C ILE A 104 11.18 -0.93 -0.09
N ASP A 105 10.43 -1.85 0.48
CA ASP A 105 10.48 -2.17 1.89
C ASP A 105 11.16 -3.51 2.08
N LEU A 106 12.16 -3.54 2.95
CA LEU A 106 12.89 -4.74 3.31
C LEU A 106 12.58 -5.09 4.75
N ILE A 107 12.28 -6.36 4.99
CA ILE A 107 11.86 -6.88 6.29
C ILE A 107 12.91 -7.92 6.71
N GLY A 108 13.47 -7.72 7.90
CA GLY A 108 14.50 -8.59 8.45
C GLY A 108 14.60 -8.48 9.97
N HIS A 109 15.38 -9.37 10.57
CA HIS A 109 15.60 -9.43 12.02
C HIS A 109 16.86 -8.68 12.49
N ASP A 110 17.78 -8.38 11.58
CA ASP A 110 19.07 -7.77 11.90
C ASP A 110 19.36 -6.57 10.98
N TYR A 111 19.82 -5.49 11.59
CA TYR A 111 20.27 -4.28 10.92
C TYR A 111 21.56 -4.49 10.12
N ALA A 112 22.38 -5.51 10.44
CA ALA A 112 23.63 -5.79 9.76
C ALA A 112 23.47 -6.05 8.24
N ASN A 113 22.29 -6.51 7.82
CA ASN A 113 21.99 -6.77 6.40
C ASN A 113 21.80 -5.49 5.57
N ILE A 114 21.52 -4.34 6.19
CA ILE A 114 21.20 -3.09 5.49
C ILE A 114 22.41 -2.54 4.73
N ALA A 115 23.61 -2.59 5.32
CA ALA A 115 24.83 -2.13 4.66
C ALA A 115 25.12 -2.92 3.37
N LYS A 116 24.89 -4.24 3.43
CA LYS A 116 25.07 -5.15 2.29
C LYS A 116 24.03 -4.92 1.19
N ILE A 117 22.79 -4.58 1.56
CA ILE A 117 21.76 -4.17 0.60
C ILE A 117 22.19 -2.91 -0.13
N GLN A 118 22.67 -1.90 0.60
CA GLN A 118 23.11 -0.64 0.00
C GLN A 118 24.28 -0.87 -0.97
N GLU A 119 25.29 -1.65 -0.56
CA GLU A 119 26.40 -2.03 -1.44
C GLU A 119 25.89 -2.73 -2.71
N THR A 120 24.93 -3.63 -2.58
CA THR A 120 24.34 -4.34 -3.72
C THR A 120 23.63 -3.38 -4.67
N LEU A 121 22.79 -2.47 -4.16
CA LEU A 121 22.10 -1.47 -4.99
C LEU A 121 23.08 -0.50 -5.68
N GLU A 122 24.18 -0.15 -5.03
CA GLU A 122 25.22 0.71 -5.60
C GLU A 122 25.92 0.07 -6.81
N LYS A 123 26.09 -1.26 -6.85
CA LYS A 123 26.59 -1.99 -8.05
C LYS A 123 25.72 -1.77 -9.28
N TYR A 124 24.42 -1.59 -9.07
CA TYR A 124 23.42 -1.26 -10.10
C TYR A 124 23.20 0.25 -10.24
N GLN A 125 24.09 1.10 -9.71
CA GLN A 125 23.95 2.56 -9.72
C GLN A 125 22.61 3.06 -9.13
N LEU A 126 21.93 2.23 -8.35
CA LEU A 126 20.69 2.56 -7.65
C LEU A 126 21.06 3.17 -6.30
N LYS A 127 21.12 4.50 -6.24
CA LYS A 127 21.44 5.20 -5.01
C LYS A 127 20.26 5.21 -4.06
N VAL A 128 20.46 4.71 -2.85
CA VAL A 128 19.50 4.82 -1.76
C VAL A 128 19.38 6.29 -1.34
N ASN A 129 18.16 6.76 -1.12
CA ASN A 129 17.93 8.10 -0.60
C ASN A 129 17.90 8.02 0.92
N THR A 130 19.02 8.31 1.58
CA THR A 130 19.15 8.21 3.04
C THR A 130 18.14 9.09 3.78
N ASP A 131 17.85 10.28 3.26
CA ASP A 131 16.94 11.23 3.90
C ASP A 131 15.48 10.76 3.89
N LYS A 132 15.10 9.97 2.89
CA LYS A 132 13.77 9.36 2.76
C LYS A 132 13.70 7.94 3.30
N THR A 133 14.83 7.34 3.65
CA THR A 133 14.87 5.96 4.14
C THR A 133 14.51 5.97 5.61
N GLU A 134 13.40 5.31 5.95
CA GLU A 134 12.90 5.20 7.30
C GLU A 134 13.17 3.80 7.86
N PHE A 135 13.65 3.74 9.11
CA PHE A 135 13.78 2.49 9.85
C PHE A 135 12.64 2.39 10.86
N THR A 136 11.99 1.24 10.90
CA THR A 136 10.88 1.02 11.82
C THR A 136 11.02 -0.36 12.46
N LEU A 137 11.05 -0.37 13.79
CA LEU A 137 10.98 -1.60 14.55
C LEU A 137 9.52 -2.05 14.69
N LEU A 138 9.23 -3.28 14.25
CA LEU A 138 7.92 -3.90 14.44
C LEU A 138 7.92 -4.63 15.77
N SER A 139 7.44 -3.95 16.82
CA SER A 139 7.34 -4.50 18.18
C SER A 139 5.95 -4.28 18.75
N LYS A 140 5.52 -5.17 19.66
CA LYS A 140 4.29 -4.97 20.43
C LYS A 140 4.40 -3.83 21.44
N ASN A 141 5.62 -3.53 21.89
CA ASN A 141 5.87 -2.53 22.92
C ASN A 141 6.04 -1.12 22.34
N GLU A 142 6.21 -1.01 21.02
CA GLU A 142 6.39 0.26 20.33
C GLU A 142 5.19 0.54 19.44
N GLU A 143 4.85 1.81 19.26
CA GLU A 143 3.70 2.25 18.48
C GLU A 143 4.07 3.00 17.20
N ASP A 144 5.35 3.29 16.97
CA ASP A 144 5.80 4.10 15.84
C ASP A 144 5.43 3.46 14.49
N TRP A 145 5.44 2.12 14.43
CA TRP A 145 5.03 1.37 13.24
C TRP A 145 3.59 1.67 12.80
N LYS A 146 2.70 2.07 13.72
CA LYS A 146 1.30 2.38 13.41
C LYS A 146 1.17 3.54 12.42
N LYS A 147 2.12 4.48 12.47
CA LYS A 147 2.15 5.70 11.63
C LYS A 147 3.01 5.57 10.38
N VAL A 148 3.61 4.41 10.15
CA VAL A 148 4.38 4.16 8.93
C VAL A 148 3.44 4.14 7.74
N LYS A 149 3.82 4.88 6.69
CA LYS A 149 3.00 5.08 5.50
C LYS A 149 3.52 4.22 4.34
N LYS A 150 2.68 3.32 3.82
CA LYS A 150 2.99 2.45 2.67
C LYS A 150 1.96 2.62 1.55
N VAL A 151 2.42 2.92 0.34
CA VAL A 151 1.59 3.17 -0.87
C VAL A 151 0.39 4.08 -0.57
N GLY A 152 0.64 5.10 0.24
CA GLY A 152 -0.36 6.07 0.64
C GLY A 152 -1.27 5.69 1.80
N SER A 153 -1.24 4.47 2.38
CA SER A 153 -1.98 4.04 3.59
C SER A 153 -1.09 3.97 4.83
N LEU A 154 -1.64 4.11 6.04
CA LEU A 154 -0.92 3.75 7.27
C LEU A 154 -1.04 2.24 7.54
N ILE A 155 -0.06 1.67 8.25
CA ILE A 155 -0.08 0.24 8.61
C ILE A 155 -1.19 -0.05 9.63
N ASP A 156 -1.41 0.84 10.60
CA ASP A 156 -2.51 0.67 11.56
C ASP A 156 -3.83 1.15 10.95
N ASP A 157 -4.85 0.30 11.04
CA ASP A 157 -6.17 0.57 10.47
C ASP A 157 -6.83 1.80 11.10
N ASN A 158 -6.74 1.97 12.41
CA ASN A 158 -7.38 3.08 13.10
C ASN A 158 -6.75 4.42 12.73
N GLU A 159 -5.42 4.48 12.73
CA GLU A 159 -4.67 5.64 12.28
C GLU A 159 -4.96 5.96 10.80
N ASP A 160 -5.02 4.95 9.92
CA ASP A 160 -5.35 5.18 8.50
C ASP A 160 -6.76 5.73 8.34
N ILE A 161 -7.76 5.14 9.01
CA ILE A 161 -9.16 5.58 8.96
C ILE A 161 -9.31 7.03 9.43
N GLU A 162 -8.70 7.39 10.56
CA GLU A 162 -8.77 8.76 11.07
C GLU A 162 -8.11 9.74 10.10
N ARG A 163 -6.95 9.38 9.54
CA ARG A 163 -6.31 10.19 8.50
C ARG A 163 -7.19 10.33 7.25
N ARG A 164 -7.87 9.27 6.79
CA ARG A 164 -8.82 9.34 5.66
C ARG A 164 -10.03 10.24 5.96
N LYS A 165 -10.55 10.20 7.19
CA LYS A 165 -11.62 11.10 7.63
C LYS A 165 -11.14 12.56 7.59
N GLN A 166 -9.92 12.85 8.04
CA GLN A 166 -9.36 14.19 7.98
C GLN A 166 -9.14 14.66 6.53
N LEU A 167 -8.50 13.85 5.69
CA LEU A 167 -8.25 14.18 4.28
C LEU A 167 -9.55 14.41 3.51
N SER A 168 -10.55 13.53 3.68
CA SER A 168 -11.85 13.70 3.04
C SER A 168 -12.60 14.92 3.57
N SER A 169 -12.48 15.25 4.86
CA SER A 169 -13.07 16.47 5.43
C SER A 169 -12.44 17.74 4.85
N THR A 170 -11.12 17.73 4.64
CA THR A 170 -10.38 18.83 3.98
C THR A 170 -10.79 18.97 2.52
N ALA A 171 -10.91 17.86 1.78
CA ALA A 171 -11.40 17.91 0.41
C ALA A 171 -12.84 18.45 0.33
N LEU A 172 -13.71 18.03 1.26
CA LEU A 172 -15.07 18.51 1.36
C LEU A 172 -15.13 20.00 1.69
N SER A 173 -14.28 20.49 2.60
CA SER A 173 -14.26 21.90 3.02
C SER A 173 -13.74 22.84 1.94
N ARG A 174 -12.76 22.42 1.14
CA ARG A 174 -12.29 23.18 -0.04
C ARG A 174 -13.42 23.47 -1.03
N LEU A 175 -14.42 22.58 -1.09
CA LEU A 175 -15.58 22.72 -1.96
C LEU A 175 -16.81 23.33 -1.26
N ASN A 176 -16.65 23.94 -0.07
CA ASN A 176 -17.76 24.52 0.72
C ASN A 176 -18.64 25.49 -0.08
N ASN A 177 -18.04 26.33 -0.92
CA ASN A 177 -18.81 27.28 -1.75
C ASN A 177 -19.79 26.54 -2.68
N LEU A 178 -19.37 25.41 -3.25
CA LEU A 178 -20.18 24.58 -4.15
C LEU A 178 -21.36 23.91 -3.40
N TRP A 179 -21.13 23.46 -2.17
CA TRP A 179 -22.16 22.83 -1.36
C TRP A 179 -23.18 23.84 -0.81
N LEU A 180 -22.68 24.97 -0.30
CA LEU A 180 -23.45 25.89 0.56
C LEU A 180 -23.97 27.14 -0.13
N LYS A 181 -23.28 27.65 -1.16
CA LYS A 181 -23.63 28.93 -1.79
C LYS A 181 -24.36 28.77 -3.13
N ASP A 182 -24.13 27.66 -3.83
CA ASP A 182 -24.61 27.51 -5.19
C ASP A 182 -25.91 26.72 -5.29
N ASN A 183 -27.01 27.43 -5.58
CA ASN A 183 -28.33 26.85 -5.87
C ASN A 183 -28.49 26.48 -7.35
N LYS A 184 -27.51 26.77 -8.21
CA LYS A 184 -27.58 26.48 -9.65
C LYS A 184 -27.20 25.04 -9.99
N ILE A 185 -26.49 24.36 -9.08
CA ILE A 185 -26.01 23.00 -9.29
C ILE A 185 -27.04 21.99 -8.76
N LYS A 186 -27.51 21.12 -9.65
CA LYS A 186 -28.42 20.02 -9.32
C LYS A 186 -27.81 19.10 -8.26
N THR A 187 -28.64 18.60 -7.36
CA THR A 187 -28.23 17.67 -6.30
C THR A 187 -27.50 16.44 -6.84
N ALA A 188 -27.97 15.87 -7.95
CA ALA A 188 -27.32 14.72 -8.59
C ALA A 188 -25.85 15.02 -8.94
N THR A 189 -25.56 16.20 -9.50
CA THR A 189 -24.21 16.64 -9.83
C THR A 189 -23.36 16.86 -8.58
N LYS A 190 -23.93 17.45 -7.52
CA LYS A 190 -23.23 17.61 -6.23
C LYS A 190 -22.81 16.25 -5.66
N ILE A 191 -23.72 15.29 -5.69
CA ILE A 191 -23.44 13.93 -5.23
C ILE A 191 -22.39 13.24 -6.11
N HIS A 192 -22.46 13.39 -7.43
CA HIS A 192 -21.44 12.85 -8.33
C HIS A 192 -20.04 13.39 -8.01
N LEU A 193 -19.91 14.72 -7.83
CA LEU A 193 -18.65 15.35 -7.41
C LEU A 193 -18.17 14.85 -6.06
N TYR A 194 -19.07 14.67 -5.09
CA TYR A 194 -18.73 14.09 -3.81
C TYR A 194 -18.18 12.67 -3.94
N LYS A 195 -18.82 11.80 -4.74
CA LYS A 195 -18.34 10.43 -4.97
C LYS A 195 -16.93 10.41 -5.54
N SER A 196 -16.66 11.25 -6.54
CA SER A 196 -15.40 11.27 -7.26
C SER A 196 -14.25 11.94 -6.50
N LEU A 197 -14.52 12.99 -5.71
CA LEU A 197 -13.46 13.83 -5.11
C LEU A 197 -13.28 13.66 -3.60
N VAL A 198 -14.32 13.26 -2.87
CA VAL A 198 -14.27 13.20 -1.40
C VAL A 198 -14.38 11.77 -0.91
N LYS A 199 -15.38 11.04 -1.40
CA LYS A 199 -15.64 9.66 -1.00
C LYS A 199 -14.54 8.70 -1.48
N SER A 200 -13.99 8.94 -2.68
CA SER A 200 -12.82 8.21 -3.21
C SER A 200 -11.61 8.32 -2.28
N ILE A 201 -11.35 9.51 -1.72
CA ILE A 201 -10.29 9.72 -0.71
C ILE A 201 -10.60 8.96 0.57
N LEU A 202 -11.86 9.01 1.02
CA LEU A 202 -12.29 8.33 2.25
C LEU A 202 -12.18 6.81 2.14
N LEU A 203 -12.42 6.23 0.97
CA LEU A 203 -12.43 4.78 0.75
C LEU A 203 -11.13 4.22 0.15
N TYR A 204 -10.10 5.04 0.02
CA TYR A 204 -8.82 4.60 -0.52
C TYR A 204 -8.26 3.46 0.34
N ASN A 205 -7.94 2.32 -0.29
CA ASN A 205 -7.48 1.08 0.35
C ASN A 205 -8.39 0.51 1.45
N CYS A 206 -9.68 0.90 1.50
CA CYS A 206 -10.59 0.42 2.56
C CYS A 206 -10.82 -1.10 2.58
N SER A 207 -10.46 -1.81 1.50
CA SER A 207 -10.51 -3.27 1.43
C SER A 207 -9.54 -3.97 2.39
N THR A 208 -8.50 -3.29 2.87
CA THR A 208 -7.50 -3.88 3.78
C THR A 208 -7.86 -3.69 5.25
N TRP A 209 -8.78 -2.78 5.59
CA TRP A 209 -9.13 -2.49 6.97
C TRP A 209 -9.83 -3.69 7.64
N ALA A 210 -9.41 -4.03 8.86
CA ALA A 210 -10.06 -4.97 9.75
C ALA A 210 -10.95 -4.23 10.76
N LEU A 211 -12.16 -3.84 10.32
CA LEU A 211 -13.09 -3.05 11.12
C LEU A 211 -13.94 -3.90 12.07
N THR A 212 -14.14 -3.40 13.29
CA THR A 212 -15.21 -3.84 14.19
C THR A 212 -16.56 -3.25 13.78
N HIS A 213 -17.65 -3.89 14.19
CA HIS A 213 -19.01 -3.37 13.96
C HIS A 213 -19.20 -1.93 14.48
N THR A 214 -18.59 -1.61 15.62
CA THR A 214 -18.60 -0.25 16.20
C THR A 214 -17.89 0.78 15.33
N GLU A 215 -16.77 0.43 14.70
CA GLU A 215 -16.04 1.31 13.78
C GLU A 215 -16.79 1.50 12.46
N GLU A 216 -17.40 0.44 11.94
CA GLU A 216 -18.27 0.50 10.76
C GLU A 216 -19.42 1.49 10.98
N GLU A 217 -20.08 1.44 12.13
CA GLU A 217 -21.16 2.38 12.45
C GLU A 217 -20.69 3.82 12.64
N LYS A 218 -19.52 4.04 13.25
CA LYS A 218 -18.89 5.36 13.33
C LYS A 218 -18.60 5.92 11.94
N LEU A 219 -18.11 5.08 11.02
CA LEU A 219 -17.80 5.48 9.65
C LEU A 219 -19.07 5.78 8.85
N ASN A 220 -20.12 4.97 9.03
CA ASN A 220 -21.45 5.23 8.48
C ASN A 220 -22.01 6.57 8.99
N ALA A 221 -21.87 6.88 10.29
CA ALA A 221 -22.29 8.15 10.86
C ALA A 221 -21.52 9.34 10.28
N PHE A 222 -20.20 9.20 10.12
CA PHE A 222 -19.33 10.20 9.50
C PHE A 222 -19.74 10.49 8.05
N HIS A 223 -19.99 9.45 7.25
CA HIS A 223 -20.48 9.59 5.88
C HIS A 223 -21.83 10.31 5.81
N ARG A 224 -22.79 9.95 6.67
CA ARG A 224 -24.08 10.66 6.76
C ARG A 224 -23.92 12.14 7.10
N LYS A 225 -22.96 12.51 7.96
CA LYS A 225 -22.64 13.91 8.28
C LYS A 225 -22.18 14.67 7.04
N GLN A 226 -21.32 14.07 6.22
CA GLN A 226 -20.88 14.67 4.94
C GLN A 226 -22.05 14.83 3.96
N LEU A 227 -22.89 13.81 3.80
CA LEU A 227 -24.07 13.87 2.91
C LEU A 227 -25.05 14.99 3.32
N LYS A 228 -25.36 15.11 4.61
CA LYS A 228 -26.23 16.20 5.10
C LYS A 228 -25.66 17.58 4.78
N LYS A 229 -24.33 17.74 4.88
CA LYS A 229 -23.64 18.99 4.54
C LYS A 229 -23.76 19.32 3.04
N ILE A 230 -23.64 18.32 2.17
CA ILE A 230 -23.75 18.49 0.70
C ILE A 230 -25.17 18.89 0.30
N LEU A 231 -26.18 18.30 0.94
CA LEU A 231 -27.58 18.66 0.75
C LEU A 231 -27.98 19.96 1.47
N ASN A 232 -27.05 20.62 2.16
CA ASN A 232 -27.28 21.81 2.96
C ASN A 232 -28.43 21.65 3.98
N ILE A 233 -28.59 20.44 4.55
CA ILE A 233 -29.61 20.15 5.55
C ILE A 233 -29.12 20.69 6.90
N LYS A 234 -29.81 21.70 7.41
CA LYS A 234 -29.54 22.33 8.71
C LYS A 234 -30.63 22.01 9.71
N PHE A 235 -30.29 22.05 10.99
CA PHE A 235 -31.29 22.07 12.06
C PHE A 235 -32.25 23.26 11.84
N PRO A 236 -33.57 23.12 12.07
CA PRO A 236 -34.29 22.01 12.72
C PRO A 236 -34.78 20.89 11.78
N VAL A 237 -34.44 20.93 10.49
CA VAL A 237 -34.93 19.95 9.50
C VAL A 237 -34.41 18.55 9.83
N LYS A 238 -35.32 17.64 10.16
CA LYS A 238 -35.00 16.23 10.42
C LYS A 238 -35.18 15.40 9.15
N ILE A 239 -34.19 14.56 8.85
CA ILE A 239 -34.24 13.55 7.78
C ILE A 239 -33.86 12.20 8.35
N THR A 240 -34.62 11.16 8.01
CA THR A 240 -34.28 9.79 8.40
C THR A 240 -33.05 9.31 7.63
N ASN A 241 -32.29 8.37 8.20
CA ASN A 241 -31.10 7.81 7.52
C ASN A 241 -31.48 7.15 6.18
N LYS A 242 -32.61 6.45 6.13
CA LYS A 242 -33.12 5.80 4.90
C LYS A 242 -33.45 6.84 3.81
N SER A 243 -34.13 7.93 4.15
CA SER A 243 -34.44 9.00 3.19
C SER A 243 -33.19 9.73 2.73
N LEU A 244 -32.22 9.97 3.62
CA LEU A 244 -30.94 10.59 3.25
C LEU A 244 -30.21 9.77 2.18
N TYR A 245 -30.09 8.46 2.40
CA TYR A 245 -29.46 7.56 1.43
C TYR A 245 -30.25 7.48 0.11
N LYS A 246 -31.58 7.42 0.17
CA LYS A 246 -32.45 7.41 -1.02
C LYS A 246 -32.27 8.68 -1.85
N ASN A 247 -32.27 9.86 -1.21
CA ASN A 247 -32.13 11.15 -1.89
C ASN A 247 -30.76 11.32 -2.55
N CYS A 248 -29.70 10.77 -1.93
CA CYS A 248 -28.36 10.78 -2.49
C CYS A 248 -28.08 9.63 -3.47
N GLN A 249 -29.00 8.68 -3.65
CA GLN A 249 -28.71 7.42 -4.35
C GLN A 249 -27.40 6.78 -3.85
N GLU A 250 -27.30 6.68 -2.52
CA GLU A 250 -26.12 6.19 -1.81
C GLU A 250 -26.49 5.06 -0.87
N LYS A 251 -25.46 4.34 -0.41
CA LYS A 251 -25.58 3.24 0.55
C LYS A 251 -24.64 3.50 1.73
N PRO A 252 -24.86 2.87 2.89
CA PRO A 252 -23.87 2.83 3.97
C PRO A 252 -22.48 2.45 3.47
N LEU A 253 -21.45 3.05 4.06
CA LEU A 253 -20.06 2.76 3.70
C LEU A 253 -19.68 1.33 4.09
N SER A 254 -20.22 0.79 5.18
CA SER A 254 -19.98 -0.61 5.57
C SER A 254 -20.27 -1.60 4.44
N LEU A 255 -21.38 -1.41 3.70
CA LEU A 255 -21.70 -2.25 2.54
C LEU A 255 -20.69 -2.10 1.40
N GLN A 256 -20.19 -0.90 1.15
CA GLN A 256 -19.21 -0.65 0.10
C GLN A 256 -17.82 -1.16 0.44
N ILE A 257 -17.46 -1.09 1.72
CA ILE A 257 -16.22 -1.68 2.25
C ILE A 257 -16.31 -3.21 2.12
N LEU A 258 -17.44 -3.80 2.46
CA LEU A 258 -17.70 -5.22 2.26
C LEU A 258 -17.57 -5.61 0.78
N GLU A 259 -18.20 -4.87 -0.14
CA GLU A 259 -18.05 -5.07 -1.59
C GLU A 259 -16.57 -4.97 -2.04
N SER A 260 -15.82 -4.01 -1.53
CA SER A 260 -14.38 -3.84 -1.82
C SER A 260 -13.53 -4.99 -1.27
N ARG A 261 -13.81 -5.47 -0.06
CA ARG A 261 -13.16 -6.65 0.55
C ARG A 261 -13.40 -7.89 -0.30
N TRP A 262 -14.63 -8.14 -0.76
CA TRP A 262 -14.94 -9.26 -1.65
C TRP A 262 -14.25 -9.16 -3.00
N LYS A 263 -14.14 -7.95 -3.58
CA LYS A 263 -13.37 -7.73 -4.80
C LYS A 263 -11.89 -8.06 -4.60
N LEU A 264 -11.30 -7.61 -3.50
CA LEU A 264 -9.91 -7.91 -3.15
C LEU A 264 -9.71 -9.40 -2.93
N PHE A 265 -10.58 -10.06 -2.16
CA PHE A 265 -10.56 -11.50 -1.95
C PHE A 265 -10.61 -12.27 -3.28
N GLY A 266 -11.56 -11.94 -4.15
CA GLY A 266 -11.64 -12.54 -5.48
C GLY A 266 -10.40 -12.27 -6.33
N HIS A 267 -9.78 -11.09 -6.21
CA HIS A 267 -8.53 -10.79 -6.88
C HIS A 267 -7.40 -11.70 -6.40
N ILE A 268 -7.23 -11.87 -5.08
CA ILE A 268 -6.22 -12.75 -4.48
C ILE A 268 -6.40 -14.19 -4.96
N LEU A 269 -7.64 -14.70 -5.02
CA LEU A 269 -7.92 -16.07 -5.47
C LEU A 269 -7.57 -16.32 -6.94
N ARG A 270 -7.58 -15.28 -7.80
CA ARG A 270 -7.21 -15.39 -9.21
C ARG A 270 -5.71 -15.28 -9.46
N ARG A 271 -4.92 -14.91 -8.45
CA ARG A 271 -3.44 -14.80 -8.55
C ARG A 271 -2.78 -16.14 -8.24
N HIS A 272 -1.50 -16.27 -8.60
CA HIS A 272 -0.68 -17.45 -8.32
C HIS A 272 -0.69 -17.80 -6.83
N ARG A 273 -0.66 -19.10 -6.48
CA ARG A 273 -0.73 -19.53 -5.06
C ARG A 273 0.46 -19.09 -4.22
N ASP A 274 1.60 -18.85 -4.87
CA ASP A 274 2.83 -18.46 -4.18
C ASP A 274 2.88 -16.98 -3.78
N ILE A 275 1.91 -16.17 -4.21
CA ILE A 275 1.90 -14.77 -3.78
C ILE A 275 1.70 -14.70 -2.26
N PRO A 276 2.32 -13.71 -1.57
CA PRO A 276 2.24 -13.60 -0.11
C PRO A 276 0.80 -13.55 0.42
N ALA A 277 -0.08 -12.80 -0.25
CA ALA A 277 -1.47 -12.67 0.16
C ALA A 277 -2.24 -14.00 0.09
N ASN A 278 -1.94 -14.87 -0.88
CA ASN A 278 -2.61 -16.17 -1.04
C ASN A 278 -2.07 -17.17 -0.01
N LYS A 279 -0.74 -17.24 0.16
CA LYS A 279 -0.09 -18.01 1.23
C LYS A 279 -0.68 -17.67 2.60
N GLN A 280 -0.84 -16.39 2.91
CA GLN A 280 -1.40 -15.92 4.18
C GLN A 280 -2.89 -16.28 4.33
N LEU A 281 -3.67 -16.11 3.27
CA LEU A 281 -5.09 -16.46 3.26
C LEU A 281 -5.30 -17.95 3.56
N VAL A 282 -4.58 -18.83 2.84
CA VAL A 282 -4.64 -20.29 3.05
C VAL A 282 -4.28 -20.64 4.48
N HIS A 283 -3.25 -20.01 5.05
CA HIS A 283 -2.86 -20.22 6.43
C HIS A 283 -3.97 -19.83 7.43
N ILE A 284 -4.57 -18.64 7.28
CA ILE A 284 -5.66 -18.19 8.15
C ILE A 284 -6.85 -19.15 8.09
N PHE A 285 -7.21 -19.64 6.91
CA PHE A 285 -8.29 -20.62 6.80
C PHE A 285 -7.92 -21.94 7.49
N HIS A 286 -6.70 -22.45 7.32
CA HIS A 286 -6.29 -23.66 8.03
C HIS A 286 -6.28 -23.50 9.55
N SER A 287 -5.82 -22.35 10.08
CA SER A 287 -5.77 -22.11 11.52
C SER A 287 -7.15 -21.89 12.15
N MET A 288 -8.11 -21.33 11.41
CA MET A 288 -9.50 -21.22 11.88
C MET A 288 -10.20 -22.59 12.00
N TRP A 289 -9.86 -23.54 11.13
CA TRP A 289 -10.49 -24.87 11.10
C TRP A 289 -9.79 -25.92 11.97
N GLN A 290 -8.55 -25.65 12.39
CA GLN A 290 -7.91 -26.39 13.47
C GLN A 290 -8.43 -25.82 14.81
N LYS A 291 -9.44 -26.47 15.39
CA LYS A 291 -9.91 -26.12 16.75
C LYS A 291 -8.70 -25.98 17.70
N PRO A 292 -8.64 -24.97 18.57
CA PRO A 292 -7.72 -25.03 19.69
C PRO A 292 -8.10 -26.26 20.50
N GLN A 293 -7.24 -27.29 20.53
CA GLN A 293 -7.34 -28.32 21.53
C GLN A 293 -7.37 -27.60 22.87
N GLY A 294 -8.49 -27.74 23.59
CA GLY A 294 -8.71 -27.05 24.85
C GLY A 294 -7.49 -27.27 25.73
N LYS A 295 -6.94 -26.19 26.28
CA LYS A 295 -6.00 -26.30 27.41
C LYS A 295 -6.73 -27.11 28.48
N THR A 296 -6.39 -28.38 28.63
CA THR A 296 -6.73 -29.17 29.80
C THR A 296 -6.21 -28.36 30.98
N LYS A 297 -7.12 -27.83 31.81
CA LYS A 297 -6.76 -27.36 33.14
C LYS A 297 -6.13 -28.57 33.83
N ASN A 298 -4.82 -28.53 34.04
CA ASN A 298 -4.16 -29.41 34.99
C ASN A 298 -4.73 -29.05 36.37
N ASN A 299 -5.83 -29.71 36.74
CA ASN A 299 -6.23 -29.84 38.13
C ASN A 299 -5.15 -30.71 38.78
N THR A 300 -4.17 -30.08 39.40
CA THR A 300 -3.34 -30.71 40.42
C THR A 300 -4.27 -31.16 41.54
N SER A 301 -4.74 -32.40 41.47
CA SER A 301 -5.35 -33.09 42.60
C SER A 301 -4.24 -33.35 43.63
N ASN A 302 -4.26 -32.57 44.71
CA ASN A 302 -3.54 -32.90 45.94
C ASN A 302 -4.06 -34.27 46.44
N SER A 303 -3.29 -35.32 46.22
CA SER A 303 -3.43 -36.59 46.92
C SER A 303 -2.95 -36.43 48.38
N PRO A 304 -3.74 -36.81 49.41
CA PRO A 304 -3.32 -36.66 50.80
C PRO A 304 -2.19 -37.65 51.13
N GLN A 305 -1.11 -37.13 51.69
CA GLN A 305 -0.02 -37.90 52.31
C GLN A 305 -0.59 -38.79 53.42
N GLN A 306 -0.53 -40.12 53.24
CA GLN A 306 -0.69 -41.07 54.34
C GLN A 306 0.59 -41.03 55.21
N ARG A 307 0.43 -40.74 56.50
CA ARG A 307 1.50 -40.86 57.50
C ARG A 307 1.77 -42.35 57.78
N PRO A 308 3.04 -42.76 57.97
CA PRO A 308 3.34 -44.13 58.38
C PRO A 308 2.97 -44.35 59.85
N ARG A 309 2.43 -45.53 60.15
CA ARG A 309 2.30 -46.05 61.52
C ARG A 309 3.67 -46.55 61.97
N THR A 310 4.13 -46.05 63.11
CA THR A 310 5.24 -46.63 63.88
C THR A 310 4.69 -47.78 64.72
N ASP A 311 5.42 -48.90 64.74
CA ASP A 311 5.39 -49.85 65.85
C ASP A 311 6.10 -49.25 67.07
#